data_AF-A0A374AVX0-F1
#
_entry.id   AF-A0A374AVX0-F1
#
_cell.length_a   1.000
_cell.length_b   1.000
_cell.length_c   1.000
_cell.angle_alpha   90.00
_cell.angle_beta   90.00
_cell.angle_gamma   90.00
#
_symmetry.space_group_name_H-M   'P 1'
#
loop_
_entity.id
_entity.type
_entity.pdbx_description
1 polymer ?
#
loop_
_entity_poly.entity_id
_entity_poly.type
_entity_poly.pdbx_seq_one_letter_code
_entity_poly.pdbx_strand_id
1 'polypeptide(L)'
;MILYHGSREIVEYPEIRKAQYHKDFYFGFYCTKFPNQAKRWASRYGIKGYLNSYEYTPNYELKYLVFEGMTEEWLDFIVACRSGKPHTYDIVEGPMADNTIYNYIQNYIDGKISRAAFWELAKFNHPTYQISFHTISALDTLKYVGSEVVDGSKNNNALFYTYSVIEYIGREKKEVRCKVIDCLGKDAIQRIYDYSDVFHCEPIEKVAMEFIEEYQVQDGNYDNVESCRYKVPDYWDIGEVYERLIEDCYADNEIMKGIWEVYHSWIDALISDYNTDFYYQSRDYIAACYKEGEVL
;
A
#
# COMPACT_ATOMS: atom_id res chain seq x y z
N MET A 1 19.19 7.35 17.99
CA MET A 1 18.76 7.22 16.57
C MET A 1 17.45 7.97 16.38
N ILE A 2 17.03 8.30 15.15
CA ILE A 2 15.69 8.90 14.93
C ILE A 2 14.66 7.82 14.67
N LEU A 3 13.52 7.91 15.36
CA LEU A 3 12.34 7.09 15.15
C LEU A 3 11.17 7.96 14.70
N TYR A 4 10.30 7.39 13.87
CA TYR A 4 9.18 8.08 13.24
C TYR A 4 7.83 7.49 13.62
N HIS A 5 6.85 8.35 13.87
CA HIS A 5 5.46 7.99 14.14
C HIS A 5 4.52 8.73 13.17
N GLY A 6 3.65 7.98 12.50
CA GLY A 6 2.60 8.56 11.66
C GLY A 6 1.28 8.69 12.41
N SER A 7 0.72 9.89 12.43
CA SER A 7 -0.54 10.19 13.12
C SER A 7 -1.36 11.26 12.39
N ARG A 8 -2.60 11.44 12.84
CA ARG A 8 -3.47 12.55 12.41
C ARG A 8 -3.11 13.89 13.07
N GLU A 9 -2.34 13.86 14.15
CA GLU A 9 -2.01 15.02 14.97
C GLU A 9 -0.50 15.12 15.17
N ILE A 10 -0.03 16.31 15.54
CA ILE A 10 1.33 16.49 16.07
C ILE A 10 1.36 15.88 17.47
N VAL A 11 2.28 14.95 17.73
CA VAL A 11 2.38 14.21 18.99
C VAL A 11 3.67 14.60 19.70
N GLU A 12 3.67 15.73 20.38
CA GLU A 12 4.84 16.16 21.18
C GLU A 12 5.08 15.23 22.39
N TYR A 13 3.99 14.70 22.96
CA TYR A 13 4.02 13.79 24.11
C TYR A 13 3.45 12.42 23.71
N PRO A 14 4.31 11.41 23.50
CA PRO A 14 3.87 10.04 23.25
C PRO A 14 2.95 9.48 24.35
N GLU A 15 1.93 8.72 23.95
CA GLU A 15 0.95 8.13 24.88
C GLU A 15 0.61 6.70 24.49
N ILE A 16 0.41 5.85 25.50
CA ILE A 16 -0.12 4.49 25.31
C ILE A 16 -1.64 4.54 25.45
N ARG A 17 -2.34 4.31 24.35
CA ARG A 17 -3.81 4.37 24.29
C ARG A 17 -4.39 2.96 24.17
N LYS A 18 -5.42 2.67 24.97
CA LYS A 18 -6.24 1.46 24.80
C LYS A 18 -7.19 1.68 23.62
N ALA A 19 -7.22 0.73 22.70
CA ALA A 19 -8.10 0.73 21.55
C ALA A 19 -9.09 -0.44 21.62
N GLN A 20 -10.12 -0.44 20.77
CA GLN A 20 -11.06 -1.55 20.66
C GLN A 20 -10.40 -2.86 20.19
N TYR A 21 -9.39 -2.73 19.33
CA TYR A 21 -8.70 -3.86 18.71
C TYR A 21 -7.21 -3.88 19.10
N HIS A 22 -6.67 -5.08 19.28
CA HIS A 22 -5.27 -5.29 19.62
C HIS A 22 -4.40 -5.27 18.35
N LYS A 23 -3.21 -4.69 18.47
CA LYS A 23 -2.20 -4.64 17.40
C LYS A 23 -1.20 -5.79 17.54
N ASP A 24 -0.29 -5.86 16.57
CA ASP A 24 0.85 -6.80 16.52
C ASP A 24 1.53 -7.01 17.88
N PHE A 25 1.92 -5.93 18.54
CA PHE A 25 2.58 -5.96 19.85
C PHE A 25 1.67 -5.42 20.96
N TYR A 26 0.34 -5.60 20.86
CA TYR A 26 -0.62 -5.10 21.85
C TYR A 26 -0.70 -3.55 21.93
N PHE A 27 -1.18 -2.97 23.04
CA PHE A 27 -1.30 -1.52 23.21
C PHE A 27 0.05 -0.88 23.55
N GLY A 28 0.52 -0.02 22.66
CA GLY A 28 1.76 0.73 22.83
C GLY A 28 1.81 1.97 21.96
N PHE A 29 2.86 2.78 22.11
CA PHE A 29 3.21 3.83 21.17
C PHE A 29 4.13 3.25 20.10
N TYR A 30 3.71 3.30 18.83
CA TYR A 30 4.40 2.59 17.73
C TYR A 30 5.19 3.56 16.87
N CYS A 31 6.47 3.25 16.65
CA CYS A 31 7.35 3.96 15.74
C CYS A 31 8.00 3.00 14.74
N THR A 32 8.70 3.57 13.76
CA THR A 32 9.56 2.86 12.82
C THR A 32 10.83 3.67 12.55
N LYS A 33 11.90 3.01 12.12
CA LYS A 33 13.11 3.66 11.62
C LYS A 33 12.95 4.19 10.18
N PHE A 34 11.87 3.82 9.49
CA PHE A 34 11.65 4.16 8.08
C PHE A 34 10.64 5.31 7.95
N PRO A 35 11.08 6.51 7.52
CA PRO A 35 10.20 7.68 7.44
C PRO A 35 9.05 7.46 6.46
N ASN A 36 9.29 6.84 5.29
CA ASN A 36 8.25 6.58 4.29
C ASN A 36 7.14 5.66 4.84
N GLN A 37 7.49 4.64 5.62
CA GLN A 37 6.50 3.78 6.28
C GLN A 37 5.63 4.58 7.27
N ALA A 38 6.23 5.46 8.08
CA ALA A 38 5.48 6.31 8.99
C ALA A 38 4.65 7.38 8.25
N LYS A 39 5.09 7.88 7.10
CA LYS A 39 4.27 8.74 6.23
C LYS A 39 3.02 8.00 5.76
N ARG A 40 3.13 6.74 5.35
CA ARG A 40 1.97 5.90 5.00
C ARG A 40 1.02 5.69 6.18
N TRP A 41 1.54 5.59 7.41
CA TRP A 41 0.68 5.54 8.60
C TRP A 41 -0.07 6.85 8.85
N ALA A 42 0.54 7.99 8.53
CA ALA A 42 -0.07 9.31 8.63
C ALA A 42 -1.08 9.59 7.51
N SER A 43 -0.87 9.06 6.30
CA SER A 43 -1.70 9.36 5.13
C SER A 43 -3.10 8.73 5.16
N ARG A 44 -3.30 7.64 5.91
CA ARG A 44 -4.59 6.91 6.00
C ARG A 44 -5.78 7.74 6.45
N TYR A 45 -5.55 8.96 6.94
CA TYR A 45 -6.58 9.83 7.49
C TYR A 45 -7.18 10.81 6.46
N GLY A 46 -6.75 10.76 5.19
CA GLY A 46 -7.41 11.40 4.03
C GLY A 46 -7.46 12.93 4.01
N ILE A 47 -6.95 13.61 5.04
CA ILE A 47 -6.94 15.08 5.15
C ILE A 47 -5.49 15.56 5.27
N LYS A 48 -4.98 15.57 6.51
CA LYS A 48 -3.65 16.03 6.86
C LYS A 48 -3.08 15.07 7.89
N GLY A 49 -2.01 14.39 7.52
CA GLY A 49 -1.23 13.55 8.43
C GLY A 49 -0.01 14.31 8.95
N TYR A 50 0.61 13.76 9.98
CA TYR A 50 1.89 14.25 10.48
C TYR A 50 2.85 13.09 10.66
N LEU A 51 4.06 13.28 10.14
CA LEU A 51 5.21 12.46 10.48
C LEU A 51 5.88 13.12 11.69
N ASN A 52 5.79 12.48 12.84
CA ASN A 52 6.45 12.92 14.06
C ASN A 52 7.80 12.22 14.19
N SER A 53 8.83 12.98 14.56
CA SER A 53 10.20 12.49 14.71
C SER A 53 10.65 12.57 16.16
N TYR A 54 11.29 11.52 16.64
CA TYR A 54 11.82 11.42 18.01
C TYR A 54 13.28 10.99 17.99
N GLU A 55 14.10 11.65 18.77
CA GLU A 55 15.41 11.16 19.15
C GLU A 55 15.23 10.07 20.21
N TYR A 56 15.59 8.85 19.85
CA TYR A 56 15.53 7.68 20.72
C TYR A 56 16.90 7.38 21.32
N THR A 57 16.94 7.32 22.66
CA THR A 57 18.10 6.92 23.46
C THR A 57 17.76 5.63 24.24
N PRO A 58 18.35 4.47 23.88
CA PRO A 58 18.07 3.21 24.56
C PRO A 58 18.35 3.27 26.07
N ASN A 59 17.48 2.65 26.87
CA ASN A 59 17.70 2.43 28.30
C ASN A 59 17.82 0.93 28.57
N TYR A 60 19.05 0.45 28.79
CA TYR A 60 19.36 -0.98 28.96
C TYR A 60 18.81 -1.61 30.26
N GLU A 61 18.22 -0.82 31.16
CA GLU A 61 17.51 -1.34 32.34
C GLU A 61 16.07 -1.81 32.02
N LEU A 62 15.54 -1.42 30.85
CA LEU A 62 14.20 -1.82 30.40
C LEU A 62 14.18 -3.25 29.85
N LYS A 63 13.00 -3.87 29.88
CA LYS A 63 12.77 -5.22 29.37
C LYS A 63 12.43 -5.19 27.87
N TYR A 64 13.40 -5.54 27.04
CA TYR A 64 13.25 -5.63 25.59
C TYR A 64 12.82 -7.03 25.12
N LEU A 65 12.02 -7.07 24.05
CA LEU A 65 11.87 -8.23 23.18
C LEU A 65 12.18 -7.80 21.74
N VAL A 66 13.15 -8.45 21.10
CA VAL A 66 13.60 -8.09 19.75
C VAL A 66 13.51 -9.31 18.85
N PHE A 67 12.83 -9.14 17.71
CA PHE A 67 12.75 -10.12 16.63
C PHE A 67 13.54 -9.61 15.43
N GLU A 68 14.59 -10.32 15.00
CA GLU A 68 15.39 -9.94 13.83
C GLU A 68 14.64 -10.15 12.51
N GLY A 69 13.65 -11.05 12.50
CA GLY A 69 12.86 -11.42 11.34
C GLY A 69 11.57 -12.13 11.75
N MET A 70 10.79 -12.58 10.78
CA MET A 70 9.62 -13.41 11.05
C MET A 70 10.10 -14.81 11.43
N THR A 71 9.91 -15.19 12.69
CA THR A 71 10.23 -16.53 13.23
C THR A 71 9.00 -17.17 13.85
N GLU A 72 9.10 -18.45 14.24
CA GLU A 72 8.04 -19.15 14.97
C GLU A 72 7.65 -18.41 16.27
N GLU A 73 8.64 -17.90 17.00
CA GLU A 73 8.44 -17.13 18.23
C GLU A 73 7.76 -15.78 17.95
N TRP A 74 8.09 -15.14 16.83
CA TRP A 74 7.41 -13.92 16.39
C TRP A 74 5.94 -14.21 16.09
N LEU A 75 5.64 -15.27 15.34
CA LEU A 75 4.27 -15.67 15.01
C LEU A 75 3.46 -15.95 16.28
N ASP A 76 4.00 -16.72 17.21
CA ASP A 76 3.36 -17.03 18.49
C ASP A 76 3.06 -15.76 19.30
N PHE A 77 4.00 -14.82 19.33
CA PHE A 77 3.85 -13.56 20.05
C PHE A 77 2.77 -12.67 19.42
N ILE A 78 2.78 -12.49 18.10
CA ILE A 78 1.79 -11.67 17.38
C ILE A 78 0.39 -12.26 17.52
N VAL A 79 0.25 -13.58 17.36
CA VAL A 79 -1.03 -14.28 17.52
C VAL A 79 -1.56 -14.11 18.95
N ALA A 80 -0.71 -14.23 19.96
CA ALA A 80 -1.09 -14.00 21.34
C ALA A 80 -1.59 -12.55 21.55
N CYS A 81 -0.83 -11.55 21.09
CA CYS A 81 -1.17 -10.14 21.23
C CYS A 81 -2.50 -9.80 20.53
N ARG A 82 -2.66 -10.21 19.26
CA ARG A 82 -3.88 -9.97 18.47
C ARG A 82 -5.09 -10.69 19.05
N SER A 83 -4.90 -11.87 19.65
CA SER A 83 -5.93 -12.59 20.41
C SER A 83 -6.21 -12.00 21.80
N GLY A 84 -5.59 -10.88 22.16
CA GLY A 84 -5.86 -10.14 23.39
C GLY A 84 -5.06 -10.57 24.62
N LYS A 85 -4.00 -11.36 24.44
CA LYS A 85 -3.09 -11.71 25.55
C LYS A 85 -2.03 -10.61 25.70
N PRO A 86 -1.99 -9.87 26.82
CA PRO A 86 -0.97 -8.85 27.05
C PRO A 86 0.39 -9.49 27.37
N HIS A 87 1.44 -8.68 27.32
CA HIS A 87 2.80 -9.03 27.74
C HIS A 87 3.36 -8.02 28.73
N THR A 88 4.59 -8.28 29.22
CA THR A 88 5.27 -7.46 30.25
C THR A 88 6.54 -6.77 29.76
N TYR A 89 6.85 -6.86 28.46
CA TYR A 89 7.96 -6.12 27.86
C TYR A 89 7.67 -4.62 27.83
N ASP A 90 8.70 -3.82 28.13
CA ASP A 90 8.66 -2.36 28.05
C ASP A 90 8.75 -1.89 26.60
N ILE A 91 9.61 -2.56 25.81
CA ILE A 91 9.84 -2.26 24.40
C ILE A 91 9.84 -3.57 23.59
N VAL A 92 9.10 -3.58 22.48
CA VAL A 92 9.11 -4.69 21.52
C VAL A 92 9.49 -4.18 20.14
N GLU A 93 10.48 -4.81 19.52
CA GLU A 93 10.99 -4.50 18.19
C GLU A 93 10.88 -5.72 17.27
N GLY A 94 10.49 -5.49 16.01
CA GLY A 94 10.50 -6.57 15.02
C GLY A 94 9.76 -6.26 13.72
N PRO A 95 9.53 -7.30 12.90
CA PRO A 95 8.73 -7.19 11.68
C PRO A 95 7.33 -6.66 11.94
N MET A 96 6.84 -5.80 11.04
CA MET A 96 5.44 -5.38 10.98
C MET A 96 4.65 -6.34 10.10
N ALA A 97 3.50 -6.80 10.60
CA ALA A 97 2.55 -7.51 9.77
C ALA A 97 1.84 -6.48 8.85
N ASP A 98 2.27 -6.42 7.59
CA ASP A 98 1.57 -5.65 6.55
C ASP A 98 0.17 -6.24 6.26
N ASN A 99 -0.57 -5.66 5.31
CA ASN A 99 -1.92 -6.14 4.98
C ASN A 99 -1.94 -7.62 4.57
N THR A 100 -0.93 -8.08 3.83
CA THR A 100 -0.84 -9.45 3.32
C THR A 100 -0.54 -10.43 4.46
N ILE A 101 0.48 -10.15 5.27
CA ILE A 101 0.84 -10.96 6.43
C ILE A 101 -0.28 -10.95 7.47
N TYR A 102 -0.94 -9.81 7.67
CA TYR A 102 -2.11 -9.71 8.54
C TYR A 102 -3.22 -10.67 8.12
N ASN A 103 -3.54 -10.74 6.83
CA ASN A 103 -4.56 -11.66 6.32
C ASN A 103 -4.18 -13.12 6.59
N TYR A 104 -2.89 -13.48 6.44
CA TYR A 104 -2.40 -14.81 6.75
C TYR A 104 -2.48 -15.13 8.25
N ILE A 105 -2.09 -14.18 9.11
CA ILE A 105 -2.24 -14.31 10.57
C ILE A 105 -3.71 -14.53 10.95
N GLN A 106 -4.64 -13.73 10.39
CA GLN A 106 -6.05 -13.86 10.70
C GLN A 106 -6.61 -15.21 10.23
N ASN A 107 -6.25 -15.66 9.03
CA ASN A 107 -6.63 -16.99 8.55
C ASN A 107 -6.06 -18.12 9.42
N TYR A 108 -4.85 -17.95 9.96
CA TYR A 108 -4.26 -18.91 10.90
C TYR A 108 -5.02 -18.93 12.23
N ILE A 109 -5.32 -17.75 12.80
CA ILE A 109 -6.12 -17.60 14.04
C ILE A 109 -7.52 -18.21 13.87
N ASP A 110 -8.15 -18.00 12.71
CA ASP A 110 -9.46 -18.54 12.36
C ASP A 110 -9.44 -20.06 12.06
N GLY A 111 -8.26 -20.69 12.05
CA GLY A 111 -8.10 -22.11 11.70
C GLY A 111 -8.31 -22.44 10.22
N LYS A 112 -8.33 -21.44 9.33
CA LYS A 112 -8.51 -21.59 7.88
C LYS A 112 -7.24 -22.08 7.18
N ILE A 113 -6.07 -21.76 7.72
CA ILE A 113 -4.78 -22.26 7.23
C ILE A 113 -4.00 -22.91 8.37
N SER A 114 -3.18 -23.90 8.03
CA SER A 114 -2.25 -24.52 8.99
C SER A 114 -1.04 -23.60 9.23
N ARG A 115 -0.31 -23.85 10.33
CA ARG A 115 0.97 -23.16 10.60
C ARG A 115 1.98 -23.35 9.46
N ALA A 116 2.07 -24.55 8.89
CA ALA A 116 2.93 -24.81 7.74
C ALA A 116 2.50 -23.99 6.51
N ALA A 117 1.19 -23.89 6.24
CA ALA A 117 0.67 -23.08 5.14
C ALA A 117 0.93 -21.58 5.35
N PHE A 118 0.86 -21.08 6.59
CA PHE A 118 1.26 -19.71 6.91
C PHE A 118 2.69 -19.43 6.46
N TRP A 119 3.65 -20.29 6.81
CA TRP A 119 5.06 -20.09 6.45
C TRP A 119 5.33 -20.22 4.96
N GLU A 120 4.63 -21.12 4.25
CA GLU A 120 4.73 -21.21 2.80
C GLU A 120 4.26 -19.94 2.08
N LEU A 121 3.27 -19.25 2.63
CA LEU A 121 2.78 -17.97 2.11
C LEU A 121 3.69 -16.80 2.52
N ALA A 122 4.16 -16.78 3.76
CA ALA A 122 4.95 -15.68 4.32
C ALA A 122 6.38 -15.61 3.77
N LYS A 123 6.94 -16.71 3.23
CA LYS A 123 8.34 -16.77 2.77
C LYS A 123 8.70 -15.81 1.64
N PHE A 124 7.70 -15.33 0.89
CA PHE A 124 7.90 -14.38 -0.21
C PHE A 124 7.71 -12.92 0.22
N ASN A 125 7.44 -12.67 1.51
CA ASN A 125 7.21 -11.34 2.02
C ASN A 125 8.50 -10.70 2.55
N HIS A 126 8.65 -9.41 2.31
CA HIS A 126 9.72 -8.57 2.84
C HIS A 126 9.14 -7.59 3.87
N PRO A 127 8.99 -8.00 5.14
CA PRO A 127 8.25 -7.21 6.11
C PRO A 127 9.02 -5.95 6.49
N THR A 128 8.27 -4.88 6.73
CA THR A 128 8.82 -3.62 7.26
C THR A 128 9.12 -3.74 8.76
N TYR A 129 9.70 -2.70 9.35
CA TYR A 129 10.12 -2.70 10.76
C TYR A 129 9.16 -1.89 11.63
N GLN A 130 8.98 -2.31 12.88
CA GLN A 130 8.32 -1.51 13.90
C GLN A 130 8.98 -1.69 15.27
N ILE A 131 8.90 -0.64 16.08
CA ILE A 131 9.26 -0.61 17.50
C ILE A 131 8.07 -0.05 18.27
N SER A 132 7.77 -0.63 19.43
CA SER A 132 6.62 -0.25 20.24
C SER A 132 7.00 -0.09 21.70
N PHE A 133 6.50 0.97 22.33
CA PHE A 133 6.78 1.37 23.71
C PHE A 133 5.53 1.16 24.56
N HIS A 134 5.66 0.41 25.67
CA HIS A 134 4.54 -0.16 26.44
C HIS A 134 4.45 0.31 27.89
N THR A 135 5.44 1.06 28.36
CA THR A 135 5.47 1.64 29.71
C THR A 135 5.89 3.11 29.67
N ILE A 136 5.64 3.85 30.76
CA ILE A 136 6.06 5.26 30.86
C ILE A 136 7.58 5.37 30.75
N SER A 137 8.33 4.51 31.46
CA SER A 137 9.79 4.47 31.37
C SER A 137 10.30 4.19 29.96
N ALA A 138 9.55 3.43 29.15
CA ALA A 138 9.85 3.25 27.74
C ALA A 138 9.60 4.53 26.94
N LEU A 139 8.50 5.24 27.17
CA LEU A 139 8.22 6.51 26.49
C LEU A 139 9.24 7.60 26.84
N ASP A 140 9.78 7.61 28.07
CA ASP A 140 10.83 8.55 28.51
C ASP A 140 12.14 8.42 27.71
N THR A 141 12.32 7.33 26.96
CA THR A 141 13.45 7.16 26.04
C THR A 141 13.32 7.95 24.73
N LEU A 142 12.14 8.53 24.49
CA LEU A 142 11.81 9.30 23.29
C LEU A 142 11.81 10.80 23.60
N LYS A 143 12.65 11.55 22.88
CA LYS A 143 12.63 13.01 22.90
C LYS A 143 12.07 13.54 21.59
N TYR A 144 10.97 14.28 21.65
CA TYR A 144 10.37 14.89 20.47
C TYR A 144 11.35 15.87 19.79
N VAL A 145 11.50 15.73 18.47
CA VAL A 145 12.38 16.57 17.64
C VAL A 145 11.56 17.54 16.79
N GLY A 146 10.42 17.08 16.27
CA GLY A 146 9.59 17.89 15.39
C GLY A 146 8.58 17.04 14.62
N SER A 147 7.80 17.72 13.77
CA SER A 147 6.86 17.08 12.86
C SER A 147 6.89 17.75 11.50
N GLU A 148 6.63 16.95 10.47
CA GLU A 148 6.35 17.46 9.14
C GLU A 148 4.92 17.07 8.74
N VAL A 149 4.30 17.96 7.96
CA VAL A 149 3.01 17.66 7.35
C VAL A 149 3.24 16.57 6.32
N VAL A 150 2.47 15.51 6.46
CA VAL A 150 2.30 14.51 5.42
C VAL A 150 0.98 14.88 4.77
N ASP A 151 1.07 15.44 3.57
CA ASP A 151 -0.11 15.48 2.72
C ASP A 151 -0.61 14.04 2.64
N GLY A 152 -1.90 13.83 2.96
CA GLY A 152 -2.50 12.52 2.73
C GLY A 152 -2.05 12.05 1.36
N SER A 153 -1.73 10.76 1.22
CA SER A 153 -1.44 10.18 -0.09
C SER A 153 -2.48 10.78 -0.98
N LYS A 154 -2.04 11.54 -1.99
CA LYS A 154 -2.94 12.03 -3.01
C LYS A 154 -3.73 10.77 -3.36
N ASN A 155 -5.01 10.83 -3.06
CA ASN A 155 -5.90 9.80 -3.56
C ASN A 155 -6.42 10.55 -4.75
N ASN A 156 -5.62 10.56 -5.80
CA ASN A 156 -5.93 11.29 -6.99
C ASN A 156 -7.08 10.54 -7.63
N ASN A 157 -8.28 10.78 -7.12
CA ASN A 157 -9.48 10.05 -7.52
C ASN A 157 -9.71 10.18 -9.03
N ALA A 158 -9.29 11.31 -9.61
CA ALA A 158 -9.29 11.52 -11.05
C ALA A 158 -8.36 10.53 -11.78
N LEU A 159 -7.14 10.37 -11.26
CA LEU A 159 -6.16 9.44 -11.79
C LEU A 159 -6.59 7.98 -11.61
N PHE A 160 -7.00 7.61 -10.41
CA PHE A 160 -7.57 6.30 -10.09
C PHE A 160 -8.68 5.94 -11.06
N TYR A 161 -9.68 6.83 -11.22
CA TYR A 161 -10.78 6.62 -12.13
C TYR A 161 -10.34 6.50 -13.59
N THR A 162 -9.43 7.36 -14.02
CA THR A 162 -8.90 7.34 -15.40
C THR A 162 -8.28 6.00 -15.73
N TYR A 163 -7.42 5.48 -14.84
CA TYR A 163 -6.81 4.17 -15.00
C TYR A 163 -7.84 3.04 -14.97
N SER A 164 -8.84 3.11 -14.08
CA SER A 164 -9.90 2.11 -14.02
C SER A 164 -10.77 2.09 -15.27
N VAL A 165 -11.06 3.23 -15.90
CA VAL A 165 -11.79 3.30 -17.18
C VAL A 165 -10.96 2.68 -18.31
N ILE A 166 -9.69 3.03 -18.42
CA ILE A 166 -8.79 2.48 -19.45
C ILE A 166 -8.65 0.96 -19.27
N GLU A 167 -8.50 0.52 -18.03
CA GLU A 167 -8.43 -0.88 -17.64
C GLU A 167 -9.71 -1.64 -18.01
N TYR A 168 -10.87 -1.05 -17.73
CA TYR A 168 -12.17 -1.61 -18.09
C TYR A 168 -12.29 -1.76 -19.62
N ILE A 169 -11.98 -0.71 -20.38
CA ILE A 169 -12.03 -0.73 -21.85
C ILE A 169 -11.10 -1.82 -22.40
N GLY A 170 -9.88 -1.93 -21.88
CA GLY A 170 -8.93 -2.97 -22.30
C GLY A 170 -9.43 -4.39 -22.04
N ARG A 171 -10.13 -4.63 -20.93
CA ARG A 171 -10.77 -5.93 -20.66
C ARG A 171 -11.93 -6.19 -21.61
N GLU A 172 -12.83 -5.23 -21.77
CA GLU A 172 -14.02 -5.38 -22.62
C GLU A 172 -13.62 -5.67 -24.08
N LYS A 173 -12.64 -4.92 -24.59
CA LYS A 173 -12.16 -5.04 -25.98
C LYS A 173 -11.07 -6.10 -26.14
N LYS A 174 -10.70 -6.82 -25.08
CA LYS A 174 -9.63 -7.83 -25.08
C LYS A 174 -8.35 -7.30 -25.73
N GLU A 175 -7.89 -6.13 -25.30
CA GLU A 175 -6.75 -5.45 -25.90
C GLU A 175 -5.76 -4.95 -24.83
N VAL A 176 -4.49 -4.84 -25.23
CA VAL A 176 -3.45 -4.27 -24.37
C VAL A 176 -3.71 -2.78 -24.14
N ARG A 177 -3.45 -2.30 -22.91
CA ARG A 177 -3.89 -0.95 -22.50
C ARG A 177 -3.15 0.14 -23.25
N CYS A 178 -1.89 -0.10 -23.66
CA CYS A 178 -1.14 0.82 -24.53
C CYS A 178 -1.89 1.12 -25.84
N LYS A 179 -2.45 0.11 -26.51
CA LYS A 179 -3.23 0.32 -27.74
C LYS A 179 -4.58 0.98 -27.48
N VAL A 180 -5.20 0.73 -26.33
CA VAL A 180 -6.43 1.43 -25.92
C VAL A 180 -6.15 2.92 -25.81
N ILE A 181 -5.08 3.32 -25.10
CA ILE A 181 -4.76 4.74 -24.95
C ILE A 181 -4.27 5.38 -26.26
N ASP A 182 -3.62 4.62 -27.14
CA ASP A 182 -3.26 5.09 -28.49
C ASP A 182 -4.51 5.39 -29.32
N CYS A 183 -5.54 4.54 -29.22
CA CYS A 183 -6.80 4.70 -29.92
C CYS A 183 -7.62 5.89 -29.39
N LEU A 184 -7.69 6.04 -28.06
CA LEU A 184 -8.37 7.15 -27.41
C LEU A 184 -7.63 8.48 -27.66
N GLY A 185 -6.30 8.45 -27.63
CA GLY A 185 -5.46 9.64 -27.76
C GLY A 185 -5.44 10.52 -26.51
N LYS A 186 -4.47 11.44 -26.45
CA LYS A 186 -4.19 12.26 -25.26
C LYS A 186 -5.37 13.14 -24.84
N ASP A 187 -6.11 13.70 -25.78
CA ASP A 187 -7.24 14.59 -25.50
C ASP A 187 -8.40 13.86 -24.82
N ALA A 188 -8.65 12.59 -25.20
CA ALA A 188 -9.68 11.77 -24.57
C ALA A 188 -9.29 11.36 -23.15
N ILE A 189 -8.02 10.96 -22.94
CA ILE A 189 -7.51 10.64 -21.59
C ILE A 189 -7.56 11.88 -20.69
N GLN A 190 -7.18 13.05 -21.21
CA GLN A 190 -7.31 14.32 -20.50
C GLN A 190 -8.77 14.58 -20.12
N ARG A 191 -9.72 14.33 -21.03
CA ARG A 191 -11.15 14.49 -20.77
C ARG A 191 -11.65 13.55 -19.66
N ILE A 192 -11.23 12.29 -19.65
CA ILE A 192 -11.59 11.35 -18.58
C ILE A 192 -11.06 11.85 -17.24
N TYR A 193 -9.82 12.34 -17.21
CA TYR A 193 -9.17 12.87 -16.01
C TYR A 193 -9.87 14.12 -15.47
N ASP A 194 -10.04 15.13 -16.32
CA ASP A 194 -10.59 16.45 -15.95
C ASP A 194 -12.04 16.39 -15.49
N TYR A 195 -12.83 15.45 -16.02
CA TYR A 195 -14.26 15.29 -15.73
C TYR A 195 -14.57 13.99 -14.95
N SER A 196 -13.56 13.44 -14.28
CA SER A 196 -13.68 12.19 -13.52
C SER A 196 -14.76 12.23 -12.44
N ASP A 197 -14.98 13.39 -11.81
CA ASP A 197 -16.04 13.61 -10.82
C ASP A 197 -17.45 13.49 -11.41
N VAL A 198 -17.64 13.99 -12.64
CA VAL A 198 -18.88 13.86 -13.40
C VAL A 198 -19.10 12.41 -13.85
N PHE A 199 -18.08 11.78 -14.42
CA PHE A 199 -18.18 10.40 -14.91
C PHE A 199 -18.36 9.39 -13.77
N HIS A 200 -17.81 9.63 -12.58
CA HIS A 200 -18.02 8.80 -11.40
C HIS A 200 -19.48 8.70 -10.93
N CYS A 201 -20.34 9.61 -11.37
CA CYS A 201 -21.77 9.58 -11.05
C CYS A 201 -22.54 8.54 -11.89
N GLU A 202 -21.89 7.93 -12.88
CA GLU A 202 -22.44 6.90 -13.77
C GLU A 202 -21.72 5.55 -13.55
N PRO A 203 -22.37 4.41 -13.86
CA PRO A 203 -21.68 3.13 -13.89
C PRO A 203 -20.49 3.15 -14.86
N ILE A 204 -19.34 2.63 -14.44
CA ILE A 204 -18.12 2.62 -15.26
C ILE A 204 -18.31 1.94 -16.61
N GLU A 205 -19.16 0.90 -16.67
CA GLU A 205 -19.53 0.21 -17.91
C GLU A 205 -20.12 1.17 -18.94
N LYS A 206 -21.05 2.03 -18.52
CA LYS A 206 -21.69 3.00 -19.40
C LYS A 206 -20.66 4.00 -19.93
N VAL A 207 -19.82 4.55 -19.05
CA VAL A 207 -18.77 5.50 -19.45
C VAL A 207 -17.79 4.83 -20.42
N ALA A 208 -17.32 3.63 -20.10
CA ALA A 208 -16.42 2.87 -20.98
C ALA A 208 -17.05 2.63 -22.36
N MET A 209 -18.34 2.26 -22.44
CA MET A 209 -19.04 2.06 -23.72
C MET A 209 -19.12 3.34 -24.54
N GLU A 210 -19.40 4.49 -23.92
CA GLU A 210 -19.44 5.78 -24.60
C GLU A 210 -18.09 6.10 -25.27
N PHE A 211 -16.97 5.87 -24.57
CA PHE A 211 -15.64 6.08 -25.15
C PHE A 211 -15.27 5.02 -26.21
N ILE A 212 -15.66 3.76 -26.02
CA ILE A 212 -15.46 2.71 -27.03
C ILE A 212 -16.17 3.07 -28.34
N GLU A 213 -17.42 3.53 -28.25
CA GLU A 213 -18.22 3.93 -29.41
C GLU A 213 -17.68 5.19 -30.07
N GLU A 214 -17.38 6.24 -29.29
CA GLU A 214 -16.92 7.53 -29.80
C GLU A 214 -15.57 7.42 -30.52
N TYR A 215 -14.63 6.64 -29.97
CA TYR A 215 -13.27 6.48 -30.51
C TYR A 215 -13.09 5.23 -31.34
N GLN A 216 -14.16 4.45 -31.55
CA GLN A 216 -14.17 3.23 -32.36
C GLN A 216 -13.08 2.23 -31.94
N VAL A 217 -12.95 2.01 -30.63
CA VAL A 217 -11.95 1.06 -30.08
C VAL A 217 -12.25 -0.34 -30.61
N GLN A 218 -11.25 -0.97 -31.25
CA GLN A 218 -11.41 -2.27 -31.89
C GLN A 218 -11.19 -3.43 -30.91
N ASP A 219 -11.77 -4.58 -31.21
CA ASP A 219 -11.49 -5.82 -30.49
C ASP A 219 -10.07 -6.32 -30.78
N GLY A 220 -9.36 -6.72 -29.72
CA GLY A 220 -8.07 -7.38 -29.77
C GLY A 220 -8.16 -8.89 -29.50
N ASN A 221 -7.02 -9.48 -29.15
CA ASN A 221 -6.89 -10.89 -28.76
C ASN A 221 -6.15 -11.10 -27.43
N TYR A 222 -6.03 -10.04 -26.63
CA TYR A 222 -5.38 -10.02 -25.32
C TYR A 222 -6.44 -10.14 -24.21
N ASP A 223 -6.75 -11.38 -23.82
CA ASP A 223 -7.66 -11.67 -22.71
C ASP A 223 -6.88 -12.13 -21.47
N ASN A 224 -6.28 -11.17 -20.76
CA ASN A 224 -5.52 -11.47 -19.55
C ASN A 224 -6.39 -11.95 -18.38
N VAL A 225 -7.69 -11.63 -18.39
CA VAL A 225 -8.68 -12.08 -17.40
C VAL A 225 -8.97 -13.57 -17.57
N GLU A 226 -9.33 -14.01 -18.79
CA GLU A 226 -9.59 -15.42 -19.10
C GLU A 226 -8.34 -16.29 -18.91
N SER A 227 -7.15 -15.74 -19.21
CA SER A 227 -5.88 -16.45 -19.06
C SER A 227 -5.41 -16.64 -17.61
N CYS A 228 -6.03 -15.95 -16.65
CA CYS A 228 -5.61 -15.96 -15.25
C CYS A 228 -5.96 -17.28 -14.57
N ARG A 229 -5.00 -17.87 -13.87
CA ARG A 229 -5.17 -19.14 -13.13
C ARG A 229 -5.65 -18.96 -11.69
N TYR A 230 -5.76 -17.72 -11.23
CA TYR A 230 -6.02 -17.37 -9.84
C TYR A 230 -7.21 -16.41 -9.74
N LYS A 231 -7.40 -15.80 -8.56
CA LYS A 231 -8.37 -14.72 -8.40
C LYS A 231 -7.89 -13.52 -9.21
N VAL A 232 -8.69 -13.13 -10.20
CA VAL A 232 -8.44 -11.95 -11.03
C VAL A 232 -8.65 -10.70 -10.18
N PRO A 233 -7.68 -9.75 -10.15
CA PRO A 233 -7.92 -8.42 -9.57
C PRO A 233 -8.98 -7.70 -10.40
N ASP A 234 -9.87 -6.96 -9.76
CA ASP A 234 -10.83 -6.17 -10.53
C ASP A 234 -10.14 -4.94 -11.17
N TYR A 235 -10.90 -4.18 -11.97
CA TYR A 235 -10.37 -3.00 -12.66
C TYR A 235 -10.15 -1.80 -11.71
N TRP A 236 -10.70 -1.84 -10.49
CA TRP A 236 -10.40 -0.87 -9.44
C TRP A 236 -9.08 -1.20 -8.76
N ASP A 237 -8.84 -2.48 -8.44
CA ASP A 237 -7.59 -2.96 -7.87
C ASP A 237 -6.39 -2.55 -8.75
N ILE A 238 -6.51 -2.76 -10.07
CA ILE A 238 -5.47 -2.36 -11.03
C ILE A 238 -5.38 -0.84 -11.18
N GLY A 239 -6.51 -0.13 -11.20
CA GLY A 239 -6.52 1.33 -11.24
C GLY A 239 -5.73 1.96 -10.09
N GLU A 240 -5.87 1.40 -8.88
CA GLU A 240 -5.14 1.82 -7.69
C GLU A 240 -3.62 1.59 -7.80
N VAL A 241 -3.18 0.51 -8.45
CA VAL A 241 -1.75 0.22 -8.67
C VAL A 241 -1.12 1.30 -9.55
N TYR A 242 -1.75 1.63 -10.68
CA TYR A 242 -1.23 2.65 -11.59
C TYR A 242 -1.29 4.06 -11.01
N GLU A 243 -2.38 4.42 -10.34
CA GLU A 243 -2.51 5.69 -9.62
C GLU A 243 -1.30 5.91 -8.70
N ARG A 244 -1.03 4.93 -7.84
CA ARG A 244 0.07 4.98 -6.88
C ARG A 244 1.44 5.07 -7.55
N LEU A 245 1.65 4.32 -8.64
CA LEU A 245 2.89 4.36 -9.40
C LEU A 245 3.15 5.76 -9.97
N ILE A 246 2.13 6.40 -10.54
CA ILE A 246 2.27 7.75 -11.11
C ILE A 246 2.57 8.77 -10.01
N GLU A 247 1.86 8.71 -8.89
CA GLU A 247 2.09 9.63 -7.77
C GLU A 247 3.50 9.56 -7.18
N ASP A 248 4.15 8.40 -7.26
CA ASP A 248 5.50 8.21 -6.76
C ASP A 248 6.59 8.57 -7.77
N CYS A 249 6.27 8.50 -9.06
CA CYS A 249 7.24 8.67 -10.14
C CYS A 249 7.15 10.03 -10.85
N TYR A 250 6.02 10.74 -10.75
CA TYR A 250 5.77 11.98 -11.47
C TYR A 250 5.29 13.10 -10.56
N ALA A 251 5.63 14.35 -10.92
CA ALA A 251 5.08 15.54 -10.28
C ALA A 251 3.64 15.81 -10.74
N ASP A 252 2.85 16.56 -9.97
CA ASP A 252 1.43 16.83 -10.27
C ASP A 252 1.20 17.47 -11.64
N ASN A 253 2.12 18.34 -12.07
CA ASN A 253 2.05 19.01 -13.37
C ASN A 253 2.54 18.11 -14.53
N GLU A 254 2.98 16.88 -14.25
CA GLU A 254 3.45 15.90 -15.22
C GLU A 254 2.57 14.63 -15.26
N ILE A 255 1.43 14.59 -14.56
CA ILE A 255 0.56 13.40 -14.48
C ILE A 255 0.22 12.82 -15.86
N MET A 256 -0.18 13.67 -16.81
CA MET A 256 -0.56 13.22 -18.15
C MET A 256 0.61 12.63 -18.94
N LYS A 257 1.80 13.17 -18.74
CA LYS A 257 3.03 12.59 -19.29
C LYS A 257 3.29 11.22 -18.67
N GLY A 258 3.12 11.11 -17.35
CA GLY A 258 3.27 9.85 -16.63
C GLY A 258 2.28 8.79 -17.11
N ILE A 259 1.00 9.12 -17.28
CA ILE A 259 0.00 8.17 -17.81
C ILE A 259 0.47 7.60 -19.14
N TRP A 260 0.89 8.48 -20.05
CA TRP A 260 1.35 8.08 -21.36
C TRP A 260 2.61 7.21 -21.29
N GLU A 261 3.62 7.63 -20.53
CA GLU A 261 4.91 6.93 -20.43
C GLU A 261 4.79 5.56 -19.74
N VAL A 262 4.00 5.44 -18.67
CA VAL A 262 3.83 4.18 -17.94
C VAL A 262 3.15 3.13 -18.80
N TYR A 263 2.04 3.45 -19.47
CA TYR A 263 1.37 2.50 -20.36
C TYR A 263 2.22 2.10 -21.57
N HIS A 264 3.14 2.96 -22.01
CA HIS A 264 4.08 2.66 -23.10
C HIS A 264 5.38 1.99 -22.64
N SER A 265 5.51 1.69 -21.35
CA SER A 265 6.72 1.09 -20.78
C SER A 265 6.58 -0.41 -20.56
N TRP A 266 7.71 -1.05 -20.27
CA TRP A 266 7.79 -2.48 -19.95
C TRP A 266 6.97 -2.86 -18.71
N ILE A 267 6.73 -1.93 -17.78
CA ILE A 267 6.06 -2.23 -16.51
C ILE A 267 4.57 -2.55 -16.71
N ASP A 268 3.95 -2.01 -17.77
CA ASP A 268 2.54 -2.27 -18.11
C ASP A 268 2.28 -3.77 -18.32
N ALA A 269 3.21 -4.44 -19.01
CA ALA A 269 3.12 -5.87 -19.27
C ALA A 269 3.21 -6.71 -17.98
N LEU A 270 3.98 -6.25 -16.98
CA LEU A 270 4.08 -6.93 -15.69
C LEU A 270 2.87 -6.68 -14.80
N ILE A 271 2.39 -5.44 -14.74
CA ILE A 271 1.18 -5.10 -13.97
C ILE A 271 -0.05 -5.81 -14.56
N SER A 272 -0.10 -5.95 -15.89
CA SER A 272 -1.19 -6.62 -16.61
C SER A 272 -1.08 -8.15 -16.63
N ASP A 273 0.02 -8.75 -16.16
CA ASP A 273 0.16 -10.21 -16.03
C ASP A 273 -0.37 -10.69 -14.67
N TYR A 274 -1.65 -11.07 -14.67
CA TYR A 274 -2.36 -11.56 -13.48
C TYR A 274 -1.93 -12.95 -13.01
N ASN A 275 -0.98 -13.59 -13.69
CA ASN A 275 -0.38 -14.85 -13.23
C ASN A 275 0.91 -14.64 -12.43
N THR A 276 1.35 -13.39 -12.25
CA THR A 276 2.45 -13.01 -11.37
C THR A 276 1.93 -12.31 -10.12
N ASP A 277 2.80 -12.13 -9.13
CA ASP A 277 2.50 -11.36 -7.93
C ASP A 277 2.93 -9.89 -8.05
N PHE A 278 3.36 -9.43 -9.23
CA PHE A 278 3.98 -8.11 -9.40
C PHE A 278 3.03 -6.96 -8.98
N TYR A 279 1.75 -7.05 -9.34
CA TYR A 279 0.75 -6.05 -8.93
C TYR A 279 0.36 -6.14 -7.45
N TYR A 280 0.68 -7.24 -6.75
CA TYR A 280 0.54 -7.36 -5.29
C TYR A 280 1.76 -6.81 -4.52
N GLN A 281 2.83 -6.47 -5.22
CA GLN A 281 4.02 -5.90 -4.58
C GLN A 281 3.72 -4.53 -3.98
N SER A 282 4.56 -4.13 -3.03
CA SER A 282 4.40 -2.83 -2.39
C SER A 282 4.53 -1.68 -3.38
N ARG A 283 3.75 -0.61 -3.19
CA ARG A 283 3.85 0.67 -3.92
C ARG A 283 5.31 1.14 -4.09
N ASP A 284 6.08 1.12 -2.99
CA ASP A 284 7.49 1.52 -2.98
C ASP A 284 8.36 0.64 -3.90
N TYR A 285 8.12 -0.68 -3.93
CA TYR A 285 8.85 -1.61 -4.77
C TYR A 285 8.52 -1.39 -6.26
N ILE A 286 7.24 -1.30 -6.62
CA ILE A 286 6.82 -1.08 -8.01
C ILE A 286 7.39 0.25 -8.53
N ALA A 287 7.34 1.31 -7.73
CA ALA A 287 7.91 2.61 -8.09
C ALA A 287 9.44 2.56 -8.23
N ALA A 288 10.14 1.81 -7.37
CA ALA A 288 11.58 1.63 -7.48
C ALA A 288 11.96 0.88 -8.76
N CYS A 289 11.30 -0.23 -9.06
CA CYS A 289 11.49 -0.99 -10.30
C CYS A 289 11.30 -0.10 -11.53
N TYR A 290 10.21 0.70 -11.57
CA TYR A 290 9.97 1.62 -12.68
C TYR A 290 11.10 2.63 -12.88
N LYS A 291 11.59 3.24 -11.80
CA LYS A 291 12.66 4.26 -11.84
C LYS A 291 14.01 3.69 -12.26
N GLU A 292 14.33 2.47 -11.82
CA GLU A 292 15.58 1.80 -12.20
C GLU A 292 15.51 1.19 -13.61
N GLY A 293 14.29 0.93 -14.12
CA GLY A 293 14.08 0.37 -15.45
C GLY A 293 14.20 -1.15 -15.53
N GLU A 294 14.24 -1.84 -14.39
CA GLU A 294 14.27 -3.30 -14.27
C GLU A 294 13.54 -3.79 -13.00
N VAL A 295 13.27 -5.09 -12.92
CA VAL A 295 12.72 -5.72 -11.71
C VAL A 295 13.87 -5.99 -10.74
N LEU A 296 13.79 -5.39 -9.54
CA LEU A 296 14.81 -5.45 -8.48
C LEU A 296 14.75 -6.73 -7.63
#